data_AF-A0A1V5IEZ8-F1
#
_entry.id   AF-A0A1V5IEZ8-F1
#
_cell.length_a   1.000
_cell.length_b   1.000
_cell.length_c   1.000
_cell.angle_alpha   90.00
_cell.angle_beta   90.00
_cell.angle_gamma   90.00
#
_symmetry.space_group_name_H-M   'P 1'
#
loop_
_entity.id
_entity.type
_entity.pdbx_description
1 polymer ?
#
loop_
_entity_poly.entity_id
_entity_poly.type
_entity_poly.pdbx_seq_one_letter_code
_entity_poly.pdbx_strand_id
1 'polypeptide(L)'
;MSLFDDFTSSSDIGSRLFLSCIRLIVSRNCVPGHVFFLLVLPLCNKVLLFPGSHHGIVISMSGDLTLSVVPIEKPEDVNVILGHSHFIKTAEDLYEAVAGAVPVALFGLAFCEASADRLVRIEGNDEGLKELAGKNALHIGSGHSFLLFLRNCYPINVLNTIKNVQEVCTIYCATANPVEVIIAETHLGRGILGVIDGLSPVGVEGPVDVQNRIDLLRKFGYKRG
;
A
#
# COMPACT_ATOMS: atom_id res chain seq x y z
N MET A 1 -8.12 45.30 -6.80
CA MET A 1 -7.33 45.90 -5.72
C MET A 1 -6.60 44.75 -5.06
N SER A 2 -5.33 44.61 -5.42
CA SER A 2 -4.57 43.38 -5.30
C SER A 2 -4.14 43.13 -3.86
N LEU A 3 -4.19 41.87 -3.42
CA LEU A 3 -3.56 41.35 -2.18
C LEU A 3 -2.05 41.67 -2.05
N PHE A 4 -1.44 42.26 -3.09
CA PHE A 4 -0.07 42.76 -3.10
C PHE A 4 0.07 44.15 -2.45
N ASP A 5 -0.98 44.95 -2.40
CA ASP A 5 -0.87 46.35 -1.94
C ASP A 5 -0.74 46.45 -0.41
N ASP A 6 -1.26 45.47 0.35
CA ASP A 6 -1.15 45.48 1.81
C ASP A 6 0.24 45.09 2.34
N PHE A 7 1.00 44.27 1.62
CA PHE A 7 2.34 43.84 2.07
C PHE A 7 3.47 44.81 1.71
N THR A 8 3.24 45.73 0.77
CA THR A 8 4.23 46.72 0.33
C THR A 8 4.39 47.91 1.29
N SER A 9 3.56 48.00 2.32
CA SER A 9 3.58 49.11 3.29
C SER A 9 4.53 48.93 4.48
N SER A 10 5.16 47.76 4.66
CA SER A 10 6.10 47.53 5.77
C SER A 10 7.52 48.00 5.41
N SER A 11 8.03 48.97 6.18
CA SER A 11 9.32 49.63 5.99
C SER A 11 10.52 48.83 6.51
N ASP A 12 10.49 47.50 6.38
CA ASP A 12 11.52 46.62 6.93
C ASP A 12 12.38 45.99 5.81
N ILE A 13 13.69 46.17 5.85
CA ILE A 13 14.63 45.73 4.80
C ILE A 13 14.63 44.19 4.66
N GLY A 14 14.24 43.47 5.71
CA GLY A 14 14.07 42.01 5.69
C GLY A 14 12.88 41.53 4.84
N SER A 15 11.80 42.31 4.72
CA SER A 15 10.61 41.91 3.95
C SER A 15 10.85 41.97 2.43
N ARG A 16 11.71 42.88 1.97
CA ARG A 16 12.07 43.01 0.55
C ARG A 16 12.92 41.85 0.02
N LEU A 17 13.80 41.27 0.86
CA LEU A 17 14.55 40.06 0.53
C LEU A 17 13.66 38.81 0.52
N PHE A 18 12.69 38.74 1.44
CA PHE A 18 11.70 37.66 1.52
C PHE A 18 10.83 37.56 0.25
N LEU A 19 10.45 38.71 -0.32
CA LEU A 19 9.68 38.81 -1.56
C LEU A 19 10.50 38.44 -2.81
N SER A 20 11.83 38.61 -2.79
CA SER A 20 12.68 38.31 -3.97
C SER A 20 12.86 36.82 -4.27
N CYS A 21 12.60 35.95 -3.29
CA CYS A 21 12.76 34.49 -3.41
C CYS A 21 11.44 33.74 -3.65
N ILE A 22 10.31 34.45 -3.71
CA ILE A 22 9.00 33.84 -3.96
C ILE A 22 8.84 33.62 -5.46
N ARG A 23 9.04 32.38 -5.91
CA ARG A 23 8.65 31.96 -7.26
C ARG A 23 7.17 31.58 -7.25
N LEU A 24 6.32 32.48 -7.73
CA LEU A 24 4.92 32.18 -7.99
C LEU A 24 4.86 31.35 -9.29
N ILE A 25 4.56 30.06 -9.18
CA ILE A 25 4.31 29.23 -10.37
C ILE A 25 2.79 29.15 -10.56
N VAL A 26 2.30 29.84 -11.59
CA VAL A 26 0.90 29.74 -12.02
C VAL A 26 0.82 28.64 -13.09
N SER A 27 0.41 27.43 -12.70
CA SER A 27 0.08 26.40 -13.68
C SER A 27 -1.30 26.70 -14.27
N ARG A 28 -1.38 26.86 -15.59
CA ARG A 28 -2.61 27.21 -16.32
C ARG A 28 -3.47 26.02 -16.78
N ASN A 29 -3.21 24.80 -16.31
CA ASN A 29 -3.79 23.59 -16.93
C ASN A 29 -4.63 22.69 -16.03
N CYS A 30 -5.49 23.25 -15.15
CA CYS A 30 -6.56 22.48 -14.54
C CYS A 30 -7.85 23.31 -14.47
N VAL A 31 -8.77 23.04 -15.41
CA VAL A 31 -10.18 23.51 -15.46
C VAL A 31 -10.35 25.01 -15.74
N PRO A 32 -11.20 25.42 -16.72
CA PRO A 32 -11.48 26.84 -16.94
C PRO A 32 -12.21 27.42 -15.71
N GLY A 33 -11.55 28.33 -15.00
CA GLY A 33 -12.13 29.06 -13.85
C GLY A 33 -11.38 28.94 -12.53
N HIS A 34 -10.40 28.04 -12.41
CA HIS A 34 -9.61 27.87 -11.17
C HIS A 34 -8.15 28.28 -11.39
N VAL A 35 -7.71 29.33 -10.68
CA VAL A 35 -6.30 29.73 -10.62
C VAL A 35 -5.69 29.08 -9.39
N PHE A 36 -4.76 28.14 -9.60
CA PHE A 36 -3.98 27.56 -8.51
C PHE A 36 -2.72 28.40 -8.29
N PHE A 37 -2.53 28.87 -7.06
CA PHE A 37 -1.30 29.55 -6.65
C PHE A 37 -0.39 28.54 -5.94
N LEU A 38 0.75 28.23 -6.56
CA LEU A 38 1.82 27.47 -5.93
C LEU A 38 2.83 28.46 -5.35
N LEU A 39 2.87 28.54 -4.02
CA LEU A 39 3.89 29.30 -3.30
C LEU A 39 4.96 28.32 -2.80
N VAL A 40 6.14 28.34 -3.43
CA VAL A 40 7.31 27.59 -2.97
C VAL A 40 8.13 28.51 -2.08
N LEU A 41 8.23 28.18 -0.79
CA LEU A 41 9.08 28.89 0.16
C LEU A 41 10.40 28.10 0.34
N PRO A 42 11.46 28.41 -0.43
CA PRO A 42 12.69 27.62 -0.45
C PRO A 42 13.42 27.56 0.89
N LEU A 43 13.17 28.51 1.79
CA LEU A 43 13.78 28.55 3.13
C LEU A 43 13.09 27.67 4.18
N CYS A 44 11.92 27.08 3.87
CA CYS A 44 11.13 26.33 4.85
C CYS A 44 10.62 24.96 4.37
N ASN A 45 11.01 24.50 3.17
CA ASN A 45 10.48 23.24 2.59
C ASN A 45 8.94 23.15 2.64
N LYS A 46 8.27 24.30 2.52
CA LYS A 46 6.82 24.41 2.56
C LYS A 46 6.28 24.77 1.19
N VAL A 47 5.33 23.98 0.73
CA VAL A 47 4.51 24.28 -0.44
C VAL A 47 3.11 24.60 0.08
N LEU A 48 2.64 25.82 -0.19
CA LEU A 48 1.26 26.20 0.07
C LEU A 48 0.46 26.11 -1.22
N LEU A 49 -0.58 25.28 -1.19
CA LEU A 49 -1.60 25.19 -2.23
C LEU A 49 -2.86 25.89 -1.72
N PHE A 50 -3.29 26.92 -2.43
CA PHE A 50 -4.54 27.62 -2.17
C PHE A 50 -5.58 27.22 -3.23
N PRO A 51 -6.50 26.29 -2.93
CA PRO A 51 -7.77 26.26 -3.64
C PRO A 51 -8.54 27.52 -3.23
N GLY A 52 -9.25 28.14 -4.17
CA GLY A 52 -9.88 29.46 -4.02
C GLY A 52 -11.00 29.63 -2.98
N SER A 53 -10.97 28.91 -1.86
CA SER A 53 -11.84 29.12 -0.69
C SER A 53 -11.23 28.49 0.59
N HIS A 54 -10.66 29.35 1.43
CA HIS A 54 -10.41 29.25 2.88
C HIS A 54 -9.72 28.03 3.53
N HIS A 55 -9.29 26.98 2.80
CA HIS A 55 -8.45 25.92 3.37
C HIS A 55 -7.15 25.78 2.58
N GLY A 56 -6.08 26.41 3.07
CA GLY A 56 -4.74 26.19 2.54
C GLY A 56 -4.20 24.86 3.03
N ILE A 57 -3.75 24.00 2.13
CA ILE A 57 -3.00 22.79 2.50
C ILE A 57 -1.56 23.24 2.72
N VAL A 58 -1.08 23.15 3.97
CA VAL A 58 0.33 23.32 4.31
C VAL A 58 1.01 21.96 4.14
N ILE A 59 1.67 21.76 3.00
CA ILE A 59 2.57 20.61 2.83
C ILE A 59 3.91 21.04 3.41
N SER A 60 4.16 20.67 4.67
CA SER A 60 5.48 20.80 5.29
C SER A 60 6.29 19.56 4.95
N MET A 61 7.16 19.63 3.94
CA MET A 61 8.06 18.54 3.57
C MET A 61 9.27 18.52 4.52
N SER A 62 9.08 18.05 5.75
CA SER A 62 10.23 17.67 6.57
C SER A 62 10.66 16.24 6.21
N GLY A 63 11.66 16.13 5.33
CA GLY A 63 12.25 14.86 4.87
C GLY A 63 11.83 14.44 3.46
N ASP A 64 12.67 13.62 2.83
CA ASP A 64 12.42 13.06 1.50
C ASP A 64 11.53 11.81 1.59
N LEU A 65 10.51 11.74 0.72
CA LEU A 65 9.61 10.60 0.55
C LEU A 65 9.63 10.17 -0.92
N THR A 66 9.98 8.92 -1.18
CA THR A 66 9.93 8.32 -2.52
C THR A 66 8.80 7.31 -2.59
N LEU A 67 8.00 7.37 -3.65
CA LEU A 67 6.97 6.38 -3.94
C LEU A 67 7.43 5.45 -5.05
N SER A 68 7.26 4.15 -4.84
CA SER A 68 7.53 3.12 -5.86
C SER A 68 6.40 2.10 -5.90
N VAL A 69 6.29 1.41 -7.02
CA VAL A 69 5.32 0.33 -7.24
C VAL A 69 6.09 -0.95 -7.46
N VAL A 70 5.80 -1.98 -6.67
CA VAL A 70 6.48 -3.27 -6.71
C VAL A 70 5.48 -4.37 -7.06
N PRO A 71 5.60 -5.04 -8.22
CA PRO A 71 4.73 -6.17 -8.55
C PRO A 71 5.05 -7.39 -7.68
N ILE A 72 4.03 -8.15 -7.30
CA ILE A 72 4.22 -9.48 -6.72
C ILE A 72 4.31 -10.50 -7.85
N GLU A 73 5.46 -11.17 -7.95
CA GLU A 73 5.67 -12.26 -8.88
C GLU A 73 5.08 -13.55 -8.31
N LYS A 74 4.21 -14.22 -9.07
CA LYS A 74 3.67 -15.55 -8.72
C LYS A 74 3.11 -16.29 -9.93
N PRO A 75 3.06 -17.63 -9.89
CA PRO A 75 2.28 -18.43 -10.84
C PRO A 75 0.77 -18.12 -10.78
N GLU A 76 0.05 -18.47 -11.86
CA GLU A 76 -1.42 -18.28 -11.95
C GLU A 76 -2.20 -19.16 -10.96
N ASP A 77 -1.69 -20.35 -10.66
CA ASP A 77 -2.32 -21.34 -9.76
C ASP A 77 -2.09 -21.06 -8.27
N VAL A 78 -1.36 -19.98 -7.94
CA VAL A 78 -0.96 -19.62 -6.58
C VAL A 78 -1.72 -18.39 -6.10
N ASN A 79 -2.27 -18.46 -4.89
CA ASN A 79 -2.83 -17.30 -4.19
C ASN A 79 -1.76 -16.65 -3.30
N VAL A 80 -1.87 -15.35 -3.05
CA VAL A 80 -1.01 -14.61 -2.12
C VAL A 80 -1.82 -13.88 -1.06
N ILE A 81 -1.33 -13.89 0.17
CA ILE A 81 -1.80 -13.04 1.27
C ILE A 81 -0.63 -12.15 1.69
N LEU A 82 -0.83 -10.84 1.64
CA LEU A 82 0.14 -9.83 2.08
C LEU A 82 -0.43 -9.14 3.32
N GLY A 83 0.37 -9.03 4.38
CA GLY A 83 -0.03 -8.38 5.62
C GLY A 83 1.12 -7.68 6.36
N HIS A 84 0.76 -7.04 7.46
CA HIS A 84 1.67 -6.45 8.43
C HIS A 84 1.53 -7.18 9.76
N SER A 85 2.65 -7.42 10.42
CA SER A 85 2.73 -8.14 11.69
C SER A 85 3.83 -7.54 12.58
N HIS A 86 4.21 -8.19 13.66
CA HIS A 86 5.36 -7.81 14.47
C HIS A 86 5.84 -9.03 15.26
N PHE A 87 7.06 -8.98 15.79
CA PHE A 87 7.65 -10.05 16.61
C PHE A 87 8.03 -11.33 15.82
N ILE A 88 9.08 -12.02 16.24
CA ILE A 88 9.69 -13.11 15.46
C ILE A 88 8.80 -14.37 15.39
N LYS A 89 7.94 -14.55 16.39
CA LYS A 89 6.99 -15.67 16.48
C LYS A 89 5.98 -15.70 15.33
N THR A 90 5.78 -14.58 14.62
CA THR A 90 4.97 -14.51 13.39
C THR A 90 5.30 -15.63 12.39
N ALA A 91 6.58 -15.99 12.23
CA ALA A 91 6.98 -17.00 11.25
C ALA A 91 6.38 -18.38 11.58
N GLU A 92 6.53 -18.82 12.83
CA GLU A 92 6.02 -20.12 13.30
C GLU A 92 4.50 -20.10 13.46
N ASP A 93 3.91 -19.02 13.99
CA ASP A 93 2.46 -18.97 14.23
C ASP A 93 1.64 -18.93 12.94
N LEU A 94 2.12 -18.20 11.92
CA LEU A 94 1.48 -18.23 10.61
C LEU A 94 1.68 -19.59 9.92
N TYR A 95 2.82 -20.26 10.12
CA TYR A 95 3.01 -21.62 9.66
C TYR A 95 1.97 -22.56 10.29
N GLU A 96 1.85 -22.55 11.62
CA GLU A 96 0.90 -23.37 12.37
C GLU A 96 -0.56 -23.05 11.98
N ALA A 97 -0.89 -21.77 11.81
CA ALA A 97 -2.22 -21.33 11.40
C ALA A 97 -2.65 -21.92 10.06
N VAL A 98 -1.74 -22.04 9.11
CA VAL A 98 -2.02 -22.62 7.78
C VAL A 98 -2.02 -24.15 7.85
N ALA A 99 -0.97 -24.74 8.43
CA ALA A 99 -0.83 -26.20 8.53
C ALA A 99 -1.97 -26.84 9.34
N GLY A 100 -2.44 -26.18 10.40
CA GLY A 100 -3.55 -26.64 11.22
C GLY A 100 -4.93 -26.44 10.59
N ALA A 101 -5.08 -25.50 9.65
CA ALA A 101 -6.36 -25.21 9.01
C ALA A 101 -6.66 -26.11 7.81
N VAL A 102 -5.66 -26.41 6.98
CA VAL A 102 -5.85 -27.21 5.75
C VAL A 102 -4.70 -28.21 5.59
N PRO A 103 -4.88 -29.51 5.92
CA PRO A 103 -3.81 -30.50 5.90
C PRO A 103 -3.13 -30.70 4.54
N VAL A 104 -3.83 -30.44 3.43
CA VAL A 104 -3.33 -30.61 2.05
C VAL A 104 -2.77 -29.33 1.43
N ALA A 105 -2.77 -28.21 2.18
CA ALA A 105 -2.25 -26.95 1.67
C ALA A 105 -0.74 -27.03 1.45
N LEU A 106 -0.30 -26.50 0.31
CA LEU A 106 1.11 -26.23 0.05
C LEU A 106 1.33 -24.73 0.18
N PHE A 107 2.34 -24.32 0.94
CA PHE A 107 2.56 -22.91 1.20
C PHE A 107 4.02 -22.57 1.47
N GLY A 108 4.34 -21.32 1.20
CA GLY A 108 5.59 -20.67 1.57
C GLY A 108 5.31 -19.29 2.16
N LEU A 109 5.96 -18.99 3.26
CA LEU A 109 5.81 -17.79 4.06
C LEU A 109 7.15 -17.07 4.14
N ALA A 110 7.13 -15.76 4.02
CA ALA A 110 8.24 -14.89 4.34
C ALA A 110 7.78 -13.78 5.28
N PHE A 111 8.52 -13.54 6.35
CA PHE A 111 8.31 -12.45 7.30
C PHE A 111 9.56 -11.58 7.39
N CYS A 112 9.40 -10.28 7.16
CA CYS A 112 10.50 -9.32 7.22
C CYS A 112 10.73 -8.87 8.66
N GLU A 113 11.75 -9.39 9.33
CA GLU A 113 12.16 -8.86 10.62
C GLU A 113 12.60 -7.40 10.47
N ALA A 114 11.99 -6.48 11.24
CA ALA A 114 12.26 -5.04 11.10
C ALA A 114 13.37 -4.54 12.03
N SER A 115 13.88 -5.38 12.93
CA SER A 115 14.91 -5.05 13.91
C SER A 115 15.97 -6.15 13.98
N ALA A 116 16.94 -6.00 14.90
CA ALA A 116 18.05 -6.94 15.08
C ALA A 116 18.77 -7.28 13.76
N ASP A 117 18.77 -8.55 13.35
CA ASP A 117 19.48 -9.01 12.16
C ASP A 117 18.80 -8.56 10.85
N ARG A 118 17.52 -8.16 10.93
CA ARG A 118 16.68 -7.72 9.81
C ARG A 118 16.62 -8.75 8.69
N LEU A 119 16.51 -10.02 9.07
CA LEU A 119 16.44 -11.13 8.12
C LEU A 119 15.00 -11.37 7.67
N VAL A 120 14.86 -11.83 6.42
CA VAL A 120 13.61 -12.44 5.97
C VAL A 120 13.54 -13.84 6.56
N ARG A 121 12.62 -14.05 7.50
CA ARG A 121 12.34 -15.35 8.12
C ARG A 121 11.42 -16.13 7.19
N ILE A 122 11.81 -17.34 6.81
CA ILE A 122 11.11 -18.13 5.78
C ILE A 122 10.64 -19.44 6.41
N GLU A 123 9.35 -19.74 6.22
CA GLU A 123 8.72 -20.98 6.69
C GLU A 123 7.80 -21.55 5.61
N GLY A 124 7.41 -22.81 5.71
CA GLY A 124 6.48 -23.44 4.77
C GLY A 124 6.79 -24.91 4.51
N ASN A 125 5.92 -25.56 3.75
CA ASN A 125 6.03 -26.99 3.42
C ASN A 125 6.29 -27.25 1.93
N ASP A 126 6.43 -26.20 1.11
CA ASP A 126 6.83 -26.27 -0.29
C ASP A 126 8.03 -25.35 -0.54
N GLU A 127 9.17 -25.92 -0.92
CA GLU A 127 10.42 -25.17 -1.10
C GLU A 127 10.33 -24.12 -2.22
N GLY A 128 9.60 -24.41 -3.30
CA GLY A 128 9.42 -23.45 -4.40
C GLY A 128 8.61 -22.23 -3.97
N LEU A 129 7.57 -22.44 -3.15
CA LEU A 129 6.80 -21.33 -2.58
C LEU A 129 7.58 -20.57 -1.51
N LYS A 130 8.46 -21.23 -0.75
CA LYS A 130 9.36 -20.58 0.22
C LYS A 130 10.34 -19.64 -0.46
N GLU A 131 10.99 -20.09 -1.53
CA GLU A 131 11.88 -19.25 -2.34
C GLU A 131 11.14 -18.07 -2.97
N LEU A 132 9.94 -18.32 -3.50
CA LEU A 132 9.07 -17.28 -4.05
C LEU A 132 8.70 -16.22 -3.00
N ALA A 133 8.38 -16.66 -1.78
CA ALA A 133 8.07 -15.78 -0.66
C ALA A 133 9.26 -14.89 -0.29
N GLY A 134 10.45 -15.50 -0.14
CA GLY A 134 11.68 -14.77 0.18
C GLY A 134 12.03 -13.72 -0.88
N LYS A 135 11.95 -14.08 -2.17
CA LYS A 135 12.25 -13.16 -3.27
C LYS A 135 11.32 -11.94 -3.27
N ASN A 136 10.02 -12.16 -3.17
CA ASN A 136 9.03 -11.08 -3.15
C ASN A 136 9.17 -10.21 -1.88
N ALA A 137 9.45 -10.81 -0.72
CA ALA A 137 9.68 -10.08 0.53
C ALA A 137 10.89 -9.14 0.43
N LEU A 138 11.99 -9.58 -0.19
CA LEU A 138 13.17 -8.74 -0.45
C LEU A 138 12.86 -7.59 -1.43
N HIS A 139 12.08 -7.86 -2.49
CA HIS A 139 11.67 -6.83 -3.45
C HIS A 139 10.78 -5.75 -2.82
N ILE A 140 9.84 -6.16 -1.95
CA ILE A 140 8.97 -5.24 -1.20
C ILE A 140 9.77 -4.48 -0.14
N GLY A 141 10.67 -5.15 0.57
CA GLY A 141 11.65 -4.55 1.48
C GLY A 141 11.03 -3.76 2.64
N SER A 142 9.76 -4.00 2.98
CA SER A 142 9.07 -3.35 4.09
C SER A 142 9.32 -4.13 5.37
N GLY A 143 9.80 -3.46 6.43
CA GLY A 143 9.90 -4.09 7.74
C GLY A 143 8.52 -4.54 8.23
N HIS A 144 8.49 -5.67 8.94
CA HIS A 144 7.29 -6.24 9.55
C HIS A 144 6.16 -6.65 8.59
N SER A 145 6.40 -6.60 7.26
CA SER A 145 5.48 -7.23 6.31
C SER A 145 5.67 -8.73 6.31
N PHE A 146 4.59 -9.47 6.05
CA PHE A 146 4.66 -10.89 5.72
C PHE A 146 3.96 -11.17 4.40
N LEU A 147 4.47 -12.17 3.68
CA LEU A 147 3.90 -12.69 2.44
C LEU A 147 3.70 -14.19 2.57
N LEU A 148 2.49 -14.65 2.35
CA LEU A 148 2.12 -16.06 2.35
C LEU A 148 1.59 -16.44 0.96
N PHE A 149 2.27 -17.38 0.30
CA PHE A 149 1.85 -17.98 -0.95
C PHE A 149 1.17 -19.32 -0.68
N LEU A 150 0.05 -19.58 -1.34
CA LEU A 150 -0.83 -20.72 -1.11
C LEU A 150 -1.13 -21.45 -2.42
N ARG A 151 -0.98 -22.77 -2.40
CA ARG A 151 -1.38 -23.72 -3.44
C ARG A 151 -2.21 -24.84 -2.82
N ASN A 152 -3.12 -25.42 -3.60
CA ASN A 152 -4.08 -26.45 -3.16
C ASN A 152 -5.03 -26.02 -2.03
N CYS A 153 -5.12 -24.72 -1.75
CA CYS A 153 -6.13 -24.13 -0.87
C CYS A 153 -6.42 -22.69 -1.32
N TYR A 154 -7.52 -22.12 -0.83
CA TYR A 154 -7.90 -20.74 -1.09
C TYR A 154 -7.72 -19.89 0.17
N PRO A 155 -7.48 -18.56 0.03
CA PRO A 155 -7.35 -17.67 1.18
C PRO A 155 -8.54 -17.76 2.15
N ILE A 156 -9.76 -17.93 1.65
CA ILE A 156 -10.97 -18.08 2.49
C ILE A 156 -10.91 -19.26 3.48
N ASN A 157 -10.04 -20.25 3.24
CA ASN A 157 -9.85 -21.39 4.15
C ASN A 157 -9.01 -21.03 5.39
N VAL A 158 -8.13 -20.03 5.29
CA VAL A 158 -7.12 -19.72 6.32
C VAL A 158 -7.19 -18.28 6.84
N LEU A 159 -7.86 -17.38 6.11
CA LEU A 159 -7.80 -15.93 6.35
C LEU A 159 -8.25 -15.53 7.76
N ASN A 160 -9.28 -16.17 8.30
CA ASN A 160 -9.74 -15.87 9.65
C ASN A 160 -8.78 -16.41 10.73
N THR A 161 -8.16 -17.57 10.51
CA THR A 161 -7.13 -18.10 11.40
C THR A 161 -5.93 -17.15 11.45
N ILE A 162 -5.48 -16.68 10.28
CA ILE A 162 -4.39 -15.68 10.16
C ILE A 162 -4.74 -14.37 10.86
N LYS A 163 -5.95 -13.84 10.67
CA LYS A 163 -6.40 -12.60 11.34
C LYS A 163 -6.43 -12.72 12.86
N ASN A 164 -6.56 -13.93 13.39
CA ASN A 164 -6.60 -14.19 14.82
C ASN A 164 -5.22 -14.51 15.42
N VAL A 165 -4.17 -14.60 14.60
CA VAL A 165 -2.79 -14.69 15.10
C VAL A 165 -2.44 -13.37 15.79
N GLN A 166 -1.89 -13.45 17.00
CA GLN A 166 -1.75 -12.33 17.92
C GLN A 166 -0.82 -11.24 17.35
N GLU A 167 0.18 -11.67 16.59
CA GLU A 167 1.17 -10.82 15.96
C GLU A 167 0.65 -10.10 14.71
N VAL A 168 -0.47 -10.54 14.11
CA VAL A 168 -0.97 -9.97 12.84
C VAL A 168 -1.71 -8.66 13.11
N CYS A 169 -1.22 -7.58 12.53
CA CYS A 169 -1.81 -6.25 12.68
C CYS A 169 -2.80 -5.92 11.56
N THR A 170 -2.50 -6.31 10.32
CA THR A 170 -3.28 -5.91 9.14
C THR A 170 -3.09 -6.90 7.99
N ILE A 171 -4.15 -7.11 7.21
CA ILE A 171 -4.08 -7.78 5.90
C ILE A 171 -4.32 -6.74 4.82
N TYR A 172 -3.39 -6.60 3.87
CA TYR A 172 -3.51 -5.68 2.75
C TYR A 172 -4.32 -6.29 1.60
N CYS A 173 -4.04 -7.55 1.24
CA CYS A 173 -4.81 -8.30 0.23
C CYS A 173 -4.71 -9.81 0.43
N ALA A 174 -5.64 -10.52 -0.21
CA ALA A 174 -5.69 -11.97 -0.29
C ALA A 174 -6.27 -12.36 -1.67
N THR A 175 -5.42 -12.70 -2.64
CA THR A 175 -5.82 -12.72 -4.06
C THR A 175 -5.04 -13.73 -4.91
N ALA A 176 -5.64 -14.14 -6.03
CA ALA A 176 -4.96 -14.83 -7.13
C ALA A 176 -4.70 -13.90 -8.33
N ASN A 177 -5.20 -12.67 -8.31
CA ASN A 177 -4.98 -11.71 -9.39
C ASN A 177 -3.51 -11.25 -9.44
N PRO A 178 -3.06 -10.65 -10.55
CA PRO A 178 -1.89 -9.78 -10.55
C PRO A 178 -2.07 -8.67 -9.51
N VAL A 179 -1.02 -8.40 -8.74
CA VAL A 179 -1.05 -7.39 -7.68
C VAL A 179 0.23 -6.59 -7.64
N GLU A 180 0.10 -5.28 -7.43
CA GLU A 180 1.20 -4.35 -7.22
C GLU A 180 1.12 -3.73 -5.83
N VAL A 181 2.26 -3.57 -5.17
CA VAL A 181 2.37 -2.98 -3.83
C VAL A 181 2.90 -1.56 -3.94
N ILE A 182 2.19 -0.60 -3.36
CA ILE A 182 2.59 0.80 -3.31
C ILE A 182 3.48 1.00 -2.09
N ILE A 183 4.74 1.34 -2.33
CA ILE A 183 5.76 1.50 -1.31
C ILE A 183 6.10 2.97 -1.11
N ALA A 184 6.09 3.41 0.14
CA ALA A 184 6.66 4.66 0.60
C ALA A 184 8.03 4.42 1.21
N GLU A 185 9.03 5.17 0.77
CA GLU A 185 10.40 5.07 1.25
C GLU A 185 10.90 6.41 1.79
N THR A 186 11.53 6.36 2.95
CA THR A 186 12.21 7.50 3.60
C THR A 186 13.60 7.05 4.05
N HIS A 187 14.38 7.96 4.64
CA HIS A 187 15.67 7.62 5.23
C HIS A 187 15.63 6.51 6.31
N LEU A 188 14.48 6.27 6.95
CA LEU A 188 14.32 5.21 7.94
C LEU A 188 14.15 3.82 7.30
N GLY A 189 13.50 3.75 6.14
CA GLY A 189 13.15 2.50 5.48
C GLY A 189 11.88 2.60 4.64
N ARG A 190 11.31 1.44 4.31
CA ARG A 190 10.16 1.27 3.42
C ARG A 190 8.92 0.84 4.20
N GLY A 191 7.76 1.34 3.77
CA GLY A 191 6.45 0.97 4.30
C GLY A 191 5.43 0.78 3.17
N ILE A 192 4.45 -0.09 3.40
CA ILE A 192 3.36 -0.37 2.46
C ILE A 192 2.24 0.67 2.68
N LEU A 193 1.94 1.47 1.65
CA LEU A 193 0.80 2.39 1.66
C LEU A 193 -0.50 1.73 1.22
N GLY A 194 -0.42 0.71 0.37
CA GLY A 194 -1.57 0.03 -0.20
C GLY A 194 -1.20 -0.92 -1.32
N VAL A 195 -2.20 -1.47 -1.98
CA VAL A 195 -2.07 -2.45 -3.06
C VAL A 195 -3.03 -2.13 -4.20
N ILE A 196 -2.64 -2.51 -5.41
CA ILE A 196 -3.48 -2.53 -6.61
C ILE A 196 -3.75 -4.00 -6.92
N ASP A 197 -4.95 -4.49 -6.58
CA ASP A 197 -5.35 -5.89 -6.73
C ASP A 197 -6.26 -6.06 -7.96
N GLY A 198 -5.72 -6.60 -9.04
CA GLY A 198 -6.45 -6.81 -10.28
C GLY A 198 -6.75 -5.52 -11.07
N LEU A 199 -7.86 -5.53 -11.79
CA LEU A 199 -8.23 -4.51 -12.77
C LEU A 199 -9.42 -3.66 -12.29
N SER A 200 -9.55 -2.46 -12.86
CA SER A 200 -10.68 -1.57 -12.56
C SER A 200 -12.02 -2.15 -13.07
N PRO A 201 -13.14 -1.87 -12.37
CA PRO A 201 -14.46 -2.31 -12.81
C PRO A 201 -14.87 -1.63 -14.12
N VAL A 202 -15.52 -2.38 -15.02
CA VAL A 202 -15.95 -1.90 -16.34
C VAL A 202 -17.47 -1.67 -16.45
N GLY A 203 -18.22 -1.98 -15.39
CA GLY A 203 -19.68 -1.85 -15.37
C GLY A 203 -20.32 -2.41 -14.09
N VAL A 204 -21.65 -2.41 -14.06
CA VAL A 204 -22.47 -2.98 -12.97
C VAL A 204 -23.18 -4.23 -13.49
N GLU A 205 -23.26 -5.29 -12.67
CA GLU A 205 -23.86 -6.57 -13.06
C GLU A 205 -25.35 -6.44 -13.44
N GLY A 206 -25.75 -7.12 -14.53
CA GLY A 206 -27.15 -7.26 -14.94
C GLY A 206 -27.83 -8.50 -14.34
N PRO A 207 -29.14 -8.70 -14.60
CA PRO A 207 -29.87 -9.86 -14.05
C PRO A 207 -29.29 -11.23 -14.41
N VAL A 208 -28.71 -11.36 -15.62
CA VAL A 208 -28.06 -12.59 -16.08
C VAL A 208 -26.76 -12.85 -15.30
N ASP A 209 -25.95 -11.82 -15.07
CA ASP A 209 -24.71 -11.90 -14.31
C ASP A 209 -24.96 -12.30 -12.85
N VAL A 210 -26.03 -11.74 -12.25
CA VAL A 210 -26.50 -12.11 -10.91
C VAL A 210 -26.82 -13.60 -10.85
N GLN A 211 -27.60 -14.12 -11.80
CA GLN A 211 -27.94 -15.54 -11.84
C GLN A 211 -26.67 -16.40 -11.98
N ASN A 212 -25.76 -16.03 -12.89
CA ASN A 212 -24.51 -16.73 -13.13
C ASN A 212 -23.65 -16.84 -11.87
N ARG A 213 -23.45 -15.75 -11.12
CA ARG A 213 -22.62 -15.80 -9.90
C ARG A 213 -23.27 -16.61 -8.78
N ILE A 214 -24.60 -16.62 -8.67
CA ILE A 214 -25.29 -17.42 -7.66
C ILE A 214 -25.17 -18.92 -8.01
N ASP A 215 -25.37 -19.27 -9.28
CA ASP A 215 -25.24 -20.67 -9.75
C ASP A 215 -23.81 -21.18 -9.63
N LEU A 216 -22.81 -20.33 -9.86
CA LEU A 216 -21.40 -20.67 -9.64
C LEU A 216 -21.13 -21.06 -8.18
N LEU A 217 -21.63 -20.28 -7.21
CA LEU A 217 -21.44 -20.57 -5.78
C LEU A 217 -22.10 -21.88 -5.35
N ARG A 218 -23.24 -22.23 -5.95
CA ARG A 218 -23.93 -23.51 -5.73
C ARG A 218 -23.18 -24.67 -6.37
N LYS A 219 -22.68 -24.48 -7.59
CA LYS A 219 -21.85 -25.47 -8.30
C LYS A 219 -20.57 -25.78 -7.53
N PHE A 220 -19.96 -24.78 -6.90
CA PHE A 220 -18.80 -24.98 -6.01
C PHE A 220 -19.16 -25.52 -4.62
N GLY A 221 -20.46 -25.61 -4.28
CA GLY A 221 -20.92 -26.16 -3.00
C GLY A 221 -20.79 -25.21 -1.81
N TYR A 222 -20.41 -23.95 -2.00
CA TYR A 222 -20.29 -22.97 -0.92
C TYR A 222 -21.63 -22.44 -0.43
N LYS A 223 -22.70 -22.53 -1.24
CA LYS A 223 -24.07 -22.14 -0.89
C LYS A 223 -25.04 -23.25 -1.26
N ARG A 224 -26.04 -23.45 -0.41
CA ARG A 224 -27.17 -24.34 -0.67
C ARG A 224 -28.15 -23.66 -1.63
N GLY A 225 -28.78 -24.45 -2.47
CA GLY A 225 -29.84 -24.07 -3.40
C GLY A 225 -30.74 -25.25 -3.64
#